data_AF-F9CW46-F1
#
_entry.id   AF-F9CW46-F1
#
_cell.length_a   1.000
_cell.length_b   1.000
_cell.length_c   1.000
_cell.angle_alpha   90.00
_cell.angle_beta   90.00
_cell.angle_gamma   90.00
#
_symmetry.space_group_name_H-M   'P 1'
#
loop_
_entity.id
_entity.type
_entity.pdbx_description
1 polymer ?
#
loop_
_entity_poly.entity_id
_entity_poly.type
_entity_poly.pdbx_seq_one_letter_code
_entity_poly.pdbx_strand_id
1 'polypeptide(L)' 'MKYNCKYCKFHWEGWMDTFEQVLIHEKTHLKNTKTILMEATS' A
#
# COMPACT_ATOMS: atom_id res chain seq x y z
N MET A 1 9.28 -7.62 -13.04
CA MET A 1 9.59 -7.12 -11.68
C MET A 1 8.55 -7.66 -10.73
N LYS A 2 8.90 -7.86 -9.45
CA LYS A 2 7.98 -8.39 -8.45
C LYS A 2 7.98 -7.50 -7.21
N TYR A 3 6.81 -7.23 -6.68
CA TYR A 3 6.58 -6.49 -5.45
C TYR A 3 5.63 -7.30 -4.56
N ASN A 4 5.93 -7.37 -3.27
CA ASN A 4 5.08 -8.04 -2.30
C ASN A 4 4.87 -7.09 -1.12
N CYS A 5 3.61 -6.75 -0.84
CA CYS A 5 3.30 -5.83 0.24
C CYS A 5 3.62 -6.49 1.59
N LYS A 6 4.18 -5.70 2.51
CA LYS A 6 4.50 -6.17 3.87
C LYS A 6 3.30 -6.12 4.82
N TYR A 7 2.31 -5.29 4.51
CA TYR A 7 1.19 -4.98 5.40
C TYR A 7 -0.07 -5.79 5.08
N CYS A 8 -0.16 -6.34 3.86
CA CYS A 8 -1.34 -7.10 3.42
C CYS A 8 -0.97 -8.14 2.37
N LYS A 9 -1.97 -8.90 1.90
CA LYS A 9 -1.79 -10.00 0.92
C LYS A 9 -1.63 -9.52 -0.53
N PHE A 10 -1.43 -8.23 -0.76
CA PHE A 10 -1.24 -7.71 -2.11
C PHE A 10 0.15 -8.08 -2.64
N HIS A 11 0.16 -8.64 -3.83
CA HIS A 11 1.34 -9.01 -4.58
C HIS A 11 1.19 -8.50 -6.00
N TRP A 12 2.28 -8.03 -6.59
CA TRP A 12 2.31 -7.49 -7.94
C TRP A 12 3.48 -8.11 -8.69
N GLU A 13 3.21 -8.59 -9.90
CA GLU A 13 4.21 -9.07 -10.83
C GLU A 13 3.92 -8.46 -12.20
N GLY A 14 4.87 -7.69 -12.71
CA GLY A 14 4.65 -6.91 -13.92
C GLY A 14 5.89 -6.16 -14.41
N TRP A 15 5.67 -5.29 -15.39
CA TRP A 15 6.69 -4.45 -16.01
C TRP A 15 6.66 -3.04 -15.41
N MET A 16 7.66 -2.20 -15.66
CA MET A 16 7.69 -0.84 -15.10
C MET A 16 6.43 -0.02 -15.42
N ASP A 17 5.83 -0.27 -16.59
CA ASP A 17 4.57 0.36 -17.03
C ASP A 17 3.39 0.11 -16.07
N THR A 18 3.33 -1.06 -15.43
CA THR A 18 2.26 -1.41 -14.49
C THR A 18 2.61 -1.15 -13.02
N PHE A 19 3.78 -0.53 -12.75
CA PHE A 19 4.26 -0.24 -11.39
C PHE A 19 3.42 0.83 -10.68
N GLU A 20 2.68 1.65 -11.42
CA GLU A 20 1.77 2.66 -10.84
C GLU A 20 0.74 2.02 -9.88
N GLN A 21 0.30 0.78 -10.15
CA GLN A 21 -0.62 0.06 -9.26
C GLN A 21 -0.02 -0.20 -7.88
N VAL A 22 1.30 -0.45 -7.81
CA VAL A 22 2.03 -0.61 -6.53
C VAL A 22 2.05 0.71 -5.75
N LEU A 23 2.25 1.84 -6.44
CA LEU A 23 2.26 3.15 -5.81
C LEU A 23 0.88 3.55 -5.28
N ILE A 24 -0.19 3.26 -6.03
CA ILE A 24 -1.58 3.47 -5.59
C ILE A 24 -1.89 2.59 -4.39
N HIS A 25 -1.45 1.33 -4.42
CA HIS A 25 -1.61 0.40 -3.32
C HIS A 25 -0.97 0.92 -2.02
N GLU A 26 0.30 1.34 -2.06
CA GLU A 26 1.02 1.84 -0.88
C GLU A 26 0.38 3.10 -0.28
N LYS A 27 -0.20 3.98 -1.11
CA LYS A 27 -0.96 5.15 -0.63
C LYS A 27 -2.18 4.75 0.19
N THR A 28 -2.77 3.59 -0.08
CA THR A 28 -3.93 3.07 0.66
C THR A 28 -3.53 2.74 2.10
N HIS A 29 -2.33 2.18 2.32
CA HIS A 29 -1.80 1.93 3.65
C HIS A 29 -1.53 3.22 4.42
N LEU A 30 -0.91 4.21 3.78
CA LEU A 30 -0.64 5.51 4.42
C LEU A 30 -1.93 6.21 4.86
N LYS A 31 -2.99 6.13 4.05
CA LYS A 31 -4.31 6.68 4.40
C LYS A 31 -4.90 5.95 5.60
N ASN A 32 -4.76 4.61 5.65
CA ASN A 32 -5.27 3.80 6.75
C ASN A 32 -4.47 4.01 8.06
N THR A 33 -3.15 4.18 7.98
CA THR A 33 -2.31 4.49 9.16
C THR A 33 -2.67 5.84 9.77
N LYS A 34 -2.99 6.84 8.95
CA LYS A 34 -3.39 8.17 9.45
C LYS A 34 -4.74 8.12 10.19
N THR A 35 -5.66 7.27 9.76
CA THR A 35 -6.94 7.05 10.46
C THR A 35 -6.74 6.34 11.81
N ILE A 36 -5.93 5.28 11.87
CA ILE A 36 -5.70 4.52 13.11
C ILE A 36 -4.98 5.37 14.18
N LEU A 37 -4.03 6.23 13.79
CA LEU A 37 -3.33 7.09 14.76
C LEU A 37 -4.23 8.20 15.34
N MET A 38 -5.22 8.65 14.57
CA MET A 38 -6.19 9.67 15.03
C MET A 38 -7.23 9.08 15.98
N GLU A 39 -7.65 7.82 15.78
CA GLU A 39 -8.61 7.13 16.66
C GLU A 39 -7.98 6.60 17.97
N ALA A 40 -6.65 6.46 18.03
CA ALA A 40 -5.94 6.04 19.25
C ALA A 40 -5.65 7.21 20.23
N THR A 41 -6.11 8.43 19.94
CA THR A 41 -6.04 9.62 20.82
C THR A 41 -7.42 10.26 20.92
N SER A 42 -8.44 9.50 21.32
CA SER A 42 -9.76 9.99 21.68
C SER A 42 -10.30 9.24 22.89
#